data_AF-A0A5C3QHK2-F1
#
_entry.id   AF-A0A5C3QHK2-F1
#
_cell.length_a   1.000
_cell.length_b   1.000
_cell.length_c   1.000
_cell.angle_alpha   90.00
_cell.angle_beta   90.00
_cell.angle_gamma   90.00
#
_symmetry.space_group_name_H-M   'P 1'
#
loop_
_entity.id
_entity.type
_entity.pdbx_description
1 polymer ?
#
loop_
_entity_poly.entity_id
_entity_poly.type
_entity_poly.pdbx_seq_one_letter_code
_entity_poly.pdbx_strand_id
1 'polypeptide(L)'
;MAARRNRPGFSLKDLDPNAIPAAGGGASGAGLGAARSSLGPDMPKKPQGSFNSPFSNFSKIVDPSGALNFSGKAILHASGVDFSNGSSFAINMNQLQLDEELGKGNYGTVKKVLHKPTNVLMAMKEIRLELDDSKLSGIIMELDILHRAVGPEIVGFYGAFFIESCVYYCMEFMDAGSLDKLNGAGVPEDVLARIAGSMVRGLKFLKDELQIIHRDVKPTNVLVNKKGEVKLCDFGVSGQLEKSLAKTNIGCQSYMAPERIKGESQNNLGTYSVSSDVWSLGLSIIEIAIGHYPYPPETYSNVFAQLTAIVHGDPPELPEEKGYSEESREWVAMCLERIPESRATYQELVDHPFLVKDVGRDVDMVGWVQTAIAHREKATAALIDSQPHSV
;
A
#
# COMPACT_ATOMS: atom_id res chain seq x y z
N MET A 1 16.92 -0.54 -34.86
CA MET A 1 16.67 -1.99 -34.68
C MET A 1 17.33 -2.42 -33.39
N ALA A 2 16.57 -2.62 -32.31
CA ALA A 2 17.11 -3.03 -31.01
C ALA A 2 16.68 -4.47 -30.73
N ALA A 3 17.68 -5.32 -30.46
CA ALA A 3 17.53 -6.75 -30.26
C ALA A 3 16.80 -7.09 -28.96
N ARG A 4 15.78 -7.95 -29.06
CA ARG A 4 15.10 -8.57 -27.91
C ARG A 4 16.08 -9.47 -27.16
N ARG A 5 16.46 -9.09 -25.94
CA ARG A 5 17.10 -9.98 -24.96
C ARG A 5 16.02 -10.81 -24.27
N ASN A 6 16.11 -12.14 -24.41
CA ASN A 6 15.29 -13.12 -23.72
C ASN A 6 15.43 -12.98 -22.20
N ARG A 7 14.32 -12.79 -21.49
CA ARG A 7 14.19 -13.01 -20.04
C ARG A 7 13.81 -14.48 -19.81
N PRO A 8 14.43 -15.21 -18.87
CA PRO A 8 13.77 -16.34 -18.23
C PRO A 8 12.84 -15.76 -17.16
N GLY A 9 11.63 -15.38 -17.56
CA GLY A 9 10.68 -14.67 -16.70
C GLY A 9 9.28 -15.23 -16.90
N PHE A 10 8.77 -15.86 -15.84
CA PHE A 10 7.37 -16.26 -15.66
C PHE A 10 6.43 -15.13 -16.09
N SER A 11 5.45 -15.46 -16.93
CA SER A 11 4.45 -14.51 -17.44
C SER A 11 3.08 -14.87 -16.86
N LEU A 12 2.22 -13.88 -16.63
CA LEU A 12 0.83 -14.04 -16.14
C LEU A 12 0.00 -15.11 -16.88
N LYS A 13 0.44 -15.57 -18.05
CA LYS A 13 -0.19 -16.63 -18.84
C LYS A 13 0.01 -18.05 -18.28
N ASP A 14 0.93 -18.23 -17.32
CA ASP A 14 1.26 -19.53 -16.74
C ASP A 14 0.25 -19.97 -15.64
N LEU A 15 -0.75 -19.12 -15.34
CA LEU A 15 -1.89 -19.42 -14.48
C LEU A 15 -3.12 -19.78 -15.34
N ASP A 16 -3.08 -20.92 -16.05
CA ASP A 16 -4.22 -21.40 -16.85
C ASP A 16 -5.25 -22.14 -15.96
N PRO A 17 -6.51 -21.70 -15.89
CA PRO A 17 -7.57 -22.37 -15.13
C PRO A 17 -8.03 -23.72 -15.71
N ASN A 18 -7.55 -24.17 -16.88
CA ASN A 18 -8.07 -25.36 -17.56
C ASN A 18 -7.29 -26.67 -17.37
N ALA A 19 -6.32 -26.75 -16.47
CA ALA A 19 -5.63 -28.00 -16.18
C ALA A 19 -6.41 -28.86 -15.16
N ILE A 20 -7.49 -29.53 -15.58
CA ILE A 20 -8.14 -30.61 -14.83
C ILE A 20 -8.20 -31.88 -15.68
N PRO A 21 -7.76 -33.07 -15.18
CA PRO A 21 -7.96 -34.34 -15.86
C PRO A 21 -9.43 -34.79 -15.76
N ALA A 22 -9.97 -35.25 -16.87
CA ALA A 22 -11.34 -35.73 -17.00
C ALA A 22 -11.59 -37.06 -16.26
N ALA A 23 -12.72 -37.15 -15.55
CA ALA A 23 -13.48 -38.38 -15.27
C ALA A 23 -14.95 -37.98 -15.04
N GLY A 24 -15.87 -38.21 -16.00
CA GLY A 24 -16.84 -39.33 -15.97
C GLY A 24 -17.88 -39.12 -14.87
N GLY A 25 -19.10 -38.62 -15.12
CA GLY A 25 -20.13 -39.13 -16.02
C GLY A 25 -21.24 -39.79 -15.18
N GLY A 26 -22.47 -39.24 -15.18
CA GLY A 26 -23.60 -39.86 -14.47
C GLY A 26 -24.83 -38.95 -14.34
N ALA A 27 -25.92 -39.35 -15.00
CA ALA A 27 -27.14 -38.61 -15.27
C ALA A 27 -28.28 -38.81 -14.24
N SER A 28 -29.40 -38.08 -14.49
CA SER A 28 -30.82 -38.39 -14.17
C SER A 28 -31.35 -37.75 -12.86
N GLY A 29 -32.34 -36.85 -12.87
CA GLY A 29 -33.78 -37.08 -13.13
C GLY A 29 -34.57 -36.47 -11.93
N ALA A 30 -35.39 -35.43 -12.12
CA ALA A 30 -36.84 -35.44 -12.38
C ALA A 30 -37.75 -35.38 -11.12
N GLY A 31 -38.74 -34.45 -11.15
CA GLY A 31 -40.03 -34.49 -10.43
C GLY A 31 -40.10 -33.71 -9.10
N LEU A 32 -40.76 -32.55 -9.00
CA LEU A 32 -42.22 -32.29 -8.86
C LEU A 32 -42.89 -32.91 -7.62
N GLY A 33 -43.55 -32.08 -6.80
CA GLY A 33 -44.61 -32.55 -5.90
C GLY A 33 -44.90 -31.64 -4.70
N ALA A 34 -45.98 -30.85 -4.80
CA ALA A 34 -46.57 -30.08 -3.72
C ALA A 34 -47.54 -30.94 -2.86
N ALA A 35 -47.67 -30.64 -1.57
CA ALA A 35 -48.89 -30.91 -0.80
C ALA A 35 -48.96 -30.06 0.50
N ARG A 36 -50.15 -29.50 0.75
CA ARG A 36 -50.59 -28.72 1.92
C ARG A 36 -51.37 -29.61 2.91
N SER A 37 -51.36 -29.22 4.19
CA SER A 37 -52.44 -29.23 5.24
C SER A 37 -51.82 -29.50 6.63
N SER A 38 -52.21 -28.98 7.80
CA SER A 38 -53.30 -28.10 8.28
C SER A 38 -53.10 -27.84 9.80
N LEU A 39 -53.38 -26.61 10.25
CA LEU A 39 -54.02 -26.14 11.51
C LEU A 39 -53.65 -26.70 12.91
N GLY A 40 -53.27 -25.79 13.83
CA GLY A 40 -53.32 -25.91 15.31
C GLY A 40 -52.75 -24.65 16.00
N PRO A 41 -53.23 -24.23 17.19
CA PRO A 41 -53.58 -22.83 17.49
C PRO A 41 -52.55 -21.96 18.23
N ASP A 42 -52.82 -20.65 18.20
CA ASP A 42 -52.09 -19.50 18.78
C ASP A 42 -51.64 -19.64 20.24
N MET A 43 -50.39 -19.25 20.49
CA MET A 43 -49.84 -18.87 21.80
C MET A 43 -49.04 -17.56 21.66
N PRO A 44 -49.03 -16.69 22.69
CA PRO A 44 -48.76 -15.27 22.53
C PRO A 44 -47.30 -14.93 22.22
N LYS A 45 -47.10 -14.04 21.24
CA LYS A 45 -45.81 -13.46 20.85
C LYS A 45 -45.14 -12.77 22.05
N LYS A 46 -44.03 -13.33 22.53
CA LYS A 46 -43.00 -12.56 23.24
C LYS A 46 -42.31 -11.62 22.23
N PRO A 47 -42.01 -10.36 22.58
CA PRO A 47 -41.30 -9.46 21.69
C PRO A 47 -39.92 -10.07 21.41
N GLN A 48 -39.70 -10.49 20.15
CA GLN A 48 -38.38 -10.81 19.64
C GLN A 48 -37.58 -9.52 19.68
N GLY A 49 -36.79 -9.35 20.74
CA GLY A 49 -35.61 -8.49 20.68
C GLY A 49 -34.76 -9.04 19.54
N SER A 50 -34.60 -8.24 18.49
CA SER A 50 -33.64 -8.48 17.42
C SER A 50 -32.25 -8.61 18.05
N PHE A 51 -31.83 -9.85 18.32
CA PHE A 51 -30.41 -10.15 18.43
C PHE A 51 -29.86 -10.06 17.01
N ASN A 52 -29.50 -8.85 16.60
CA ASN A 52 -28.60 -8.65 15.47
C ASN A 52 -27.27 -9.33 15.85
N SER A 53 -27.10 -10.59 15.44
CA SER A 53 -25.80 -11.22 15.48
C SER A 53 -24.85 -10.43 14.56
N PRO A 54 -23.56 -10.33 14.85
CA PRO A 54 -22.58 -9.71 13.94
C PRO A 54 -22.66 -10.25 12.50
N PHE A 55 -23.14 -11.49 12.33
CA PHE A 55 -23.37 -12.14 11.03
C PHE A 55 -24.51 -11.56 10.19
N SER A 56 -25.48 -10.86 10.81
CA SER A 56 -26.63 -10.29 10.09
C SER A 56 -26.20 -9.21 9.10
N ASN A 57 -25.17 -8.44 9.41
CA ASN A 57 -24.66 -7.39 8.52
C ASN A 57 -23.82 -7.95 7.37
N PHE A 58 -23.11 -9.05 7.57
CA PHE A 58 -22.31 -9.71 6.52
C PHE A 58 -23.18 -10.37 5.45
N SER A 59 -24.42 -10.77 5.77
CA SER A 59 -25.35 -11.42 4.81
C SER A 59 -25.71 -10.59 3.58
N LYS A 60 -25.45 -9.27 3.60
CA LYS A 60 -25.67 -8.38 2.45
C LYS A 60 -24.55 -8.43 1.41
N ILE A 61 -23.37 -8.96 1.77
CA ILE A 61 -22.12 -8.82 1.01
C ILE A 61 -21.44 -10.18 0.82
N VAL A 62 -21.54 -11.05 1.83
CA VAL A 62 -21.13 -12.44 1.76
C VAL A 62 -22.32 -13.27 1.28
N ASP A 63 -22.14 -13.95 0.16
CA ASP A 63 -23.16 -14.82 -0.40
C ASP A 63 -23.25 -16.16 0.36
N PRO A 64 -24.29 -16.97 0.14
CA PRO A 64 -24.43 -18.28 0.79
C PRO A 64 -23.31 -19.29 0.45
N SER A 65 -22.51 -19.03 -0.59
CA SER A 65 -21.35 -19.84 -0.96
C SER A 65 -20.09 -19.47 -0.17
N GLY A 66 -20.14 -18.37 0.60
CA GLY A 66 -19.02 -17.82 1.35
C GLY A 66 -18.15 -16.86 0.53
N ALA A 67 -18.58 -16.49 -0.68
CA ALA A 67 -17.90 -15.49 -1.50
C ALA A 67 -18.31 -14.07 -1.10
N LEU A 68 -17.37 -13.14 -1.15
CA LEU A 68 -17.56 -11.73 -0.86
C LEU A 68 -17.75 -10.96 -2.17
N ASN A 69 -18.95 -10.41 -2.38
CA ASN A 69 -19.27 -9.63 -3.57
C ASN A 69 -19.08 -8.13 -3.32
N PHE A 70 -18.15 -7.53 -4.05
CA PHE A 70 -17.82 -6.12 -3.96
C PHE A 70 -18.62 -5.27 -4.92
N SER A 71 -19.94 -5.22 -4.72
CA SER A 71 -20.86 -4.35 -5.46
C SER A 71 -20.72 -4.47 -6.98
N GLY A 72 -20.44 -5.68 -7.48
CA GLY A 72 -20.25 -5.96 -8.91
C GLY A 72 -18.92 -5.52 -9.50
N LYS A 73 -17.95 -5.04 -8.71
CA LYS A 73 -16.57 -4.74 -9.17
C LYS A 73 -15.65 -5.95 -9.11
N ALA A 74 -15.78 -6.76 -8.06
CA ALA A 74 -15.04 -8.01 -7.91
C ALA A 74 -15.79 -8.99 -7.01
N ILE A 75 -15.50 -10.27 -7.17
CA ILE A 75 -16.00 -11.36 -6.32
C ILE A 75 -14.77 -12.06 -5.76
N LEU A 76 -14.64 -12.07 -4.43
CA LEU A 76 -13.58 -12.80 -3.76
C LEU A 76 -14.16 -14.08 -3.19
N HIS A 77 -13.46 -15.19 -3.39
CA HIS A 77 -13.83 -16.48 -2.85
C HIS A 77 -12.57 -17.19 -2.33
N ALA A 78 -12.73 -18.36 -1.74
CA ALA A 78 -11.62 -19.09 -1.14
C ALA A 78 -10.55 -19.53 -2.16
N SER A 79 -10.90 -19.62 -3.44
CA SER A 79 -10.01 -20.03 -4.53
C SER A 79 -9.40 -18.88 -5.34
N GLY A 80 -9.77 -17.62 -5.07
CA GLY A 80 -9.26 -16.49 -5.83
C GLY A 80 -10.16 -15.26 -5.85
N VAL A 81 -9.94 -14.43 -6.87
CA VAL A 81 -10.69 -13.21 -7.15
C VAL A 81 -11.06 -13.11 -8.62
N ASP A 82 -12.32 -12.79 -8.88
CA ASP A 82 -12.85 -12.45 -10.19
C ASP A 82 -13.18 -10.97 -10.27
N PHE A 83 -12.51 -10.22 -11.14
CA PHE A 83 -12.79 -8.81 -11.40
C PHE A 83 -13.83 -8.63 -12.50
N SER A 84 -14.64 -7.58 -12.40
CA SER A 84 -15.70 -7.27 -13.37
C SER A 84 -15.19 -6.93 -14.77
N ASN A 85 -13.91 -6.59 -14.89
CA ASN A 85 -13.23 -6.40 -16.17
C ASN A 85 -12.83 -7.72 -16.85
N GLY A 86 -13.23 -8.87 -16.30
CA GLY A 86 -12.99 -10.21 -16.86
C GLY A 86 -11.65 -10.84 -16.45
N SER A 87 -10.84 -10.15 -15.64
CA SER A 87 -9.60 -10.74 -15.10
C SER A 87 -9.91 -11.61 -13.88
N SER A 88 -9.31 -12.79 -13.80
CA SER A 88 -9.43 -13.69 -12.65
C SER A 88 -8.04 -14.15 -12.21
N PHE A 89 -7.84 -14.26 -10.89
CA PHE A 89 -6.60 -14.74 -10.30
C PHE A 89 -6.90 -15.90 -9.35
N ALA A 90 -6.41 -17.09 -9.70
CA ALA A 90 -6.54 -18.28 -8.89
C ALA A 90 -5.35 -18.40 -7.93
N ILE A 91 -5.53 -17.93 -6.70
CA ILE A 91 -4.59 -18.11 -5.59
C ILE A 91 -5.38 -18.43 -4.32
N ASN A 92 -4.92 -19.42 -3.55
CA ASN A 92 -5.58 -19.81 -2.31
C ASN A 92 -4.60 -20.16 -1.20
N MET A 93 -5.10 -20.15 0.03
CA MET A 93 -4.30 -20.36 1.24
C MET A 93 -3.54 -21.70 1.23
N ASN A 94 -4.12 -22.76 0.65
CA ASN A 94 -3.49 -24.09 0.64
C ASN A 94 -2.25 -24.15 -0.27
N GLN A 95 -2.12 -23.23 -1.23
CA GLN A 95 -0.95 -23.10 -2.10
C GLN A 95 0.19 -22.32 -1.42
N LEU A 96 -0.09 -21.63 -0.30
CA LEU A 96 0.86 -20.79 0.39
C LEU A 96 1.52 -21.54 1.55
N GLN A 97 2.82 -21.32 1.70
CA GLN A 97 3.57 -21.65 2.92
C GLN A 97 3.87 -20.33 3.63
N LEU A 98 3.36 -20.18 4.85
CA LEU A 98 3.60 -19.00 5.68
C LEU A 98 5.04 -19.00 6.21
N ASP A 99 5.65 -17.83 6.21
CA ASP A 99 6.97 -17.55 6.76
C ASP A 99 6.85 -16.41 7.81
N GLU A 100 7.92 -15.65 8.04
CA GLU A 100 8.00 -14.53 8.98
C GLU A 100 6.96 -13.40 8.75
N GLU A 101 6.61 -12.73 9.85
CA GLU A 101 5.82 -11.48 9.81
C GLU A 101 6.73 -10.32 9.37
N LEU A 102 6.33 -9.61 8.33
CA LEU A 102 7.08 -8.47 7.77
C LEU A 102 6.71 -7.14 8.43
N GLY A 103 5.47 -7.05 8.92
CA GLY A 103 4.98 -5.88 9.63
C GLY A 103 3.50 -5.97 9.98
N LYS A 104 3.09 -5.07 10.85
CA LYS A 104 1.69 -4.91 11.28
C LYS A 104 1.29 -3.46 11.08
N GLY A 105 0.36 -3.22 10.17
CA GLY A 105 -0.19 -1.91 9.88
C GLY A 105 -1.55 -1.69 10.57
N ASN A 106 -2.13 -0.52 10.33
CA ASN A 106 -3.44 -0.14 10.90
C ASN A 106 -4.59 -1.05 10.45
N TYR A 107 -4.45 -1.72 9.31
CA TYR A 107 -5.54 -2.51 8.69
C TYR A 107 -5.25 -4.01 8.65
N GLY A 108 -4.08 -4.46 9.08
CA GLY A 108 -3.72 -5.85 8.89
C GLY A 108 -2.27 -6.21 9.19
N THR A 109 -2.00 -7.51 9.10
CA THR A 109 -0.66 -8.06 9.23
C THR A 109 -0.14 -8.45 7.85
N VAL A 110 1.11 -8.11 7.56
CA VAL A 110 1.80 -8.51 6.33
C VAL A 110 2.77 -9.64 6.68
N LYS A 111 2.63 -10.78 6.00
CA LYS A 111 3.47 -11.96 6.17
C LYS A 111 4.20 -12.26 4.88
N LYS A 112 5.43 -12.74 4.99
CA LYS A 112 6.13 -13.34 3.86
C LYS A 112 5.55 -14.74 3.63
N VAL A 113 5.34 -15.09 2.36
CA VAL A 113 4.79 -16.39 1.98
C VAL A 113 5.52 -16.93 0.76
N LEU A 114 5.64 -18.26 0.68
CA LEU A 114 6.10 -18.96 -0.52
C LEU A 114 4.89 -19.56 -1.23
N HIS A 115 4.65 -19.15 -2.48
CA HIS A 115 3.67 -19.80 -3.33
C HIS A 115 4.24 -21.11 -3.87
N LYS A 116 3.85 -22.24 -3.28
CA LYS A 116 4.42 -23.58 -3.55
C LYS A 116 4.37 -23.98 -5.03
N PRO A 117 3.28 -23.73 -5.79
CA PRO A 117 3.23 -24.13 -7.20
C PRO A 117 4.26 -23.43 -8.09
N THR A 118 4.55 -22.15 -7.83
CA THR A 118 5.46 -21.35 -8.68
C THR A 118 6.83 -21.12 -8.05
N ASN A 119 7.01 -21.48 -6.78
CA ASN A 119 8.20 -21.21 -5.98
C ASN A 119 8.56 -19.71 -5.90
N VAL A 120 7.55 -18.84 -5.95
CA VAL A 120 7.71 -17.39 -5.86
C VAL A 120 7.46 -16.93 -4.42
N LEU A 121 8.39 -16.13 -3.87
CA LEU A 121 8.19 -15.42 -2.61
C LEU A 121 7.27 -14.22 -2.84
N MET A 122 6.30 -14.05 -1.94
CA MET A 122 5.31 -12.98 -1.97
C MET A 122 5.15 -12.35 -0.59
N ALA A 123 4.64 -11.12 -0.55
CA ALA A 123 4.11 -10.54 0.66
C ALA A 123 2.58 -10.71 0.65
N MET A 124 2.02 -11.32 1.70
CA MET A 124 0.58 -11.51 1.85
C MET A 124 0.07 -10.59 2.95
N LYS A 125 -0.87 -9.71 2.62
CA LYS A 125 -1.55 -8.84 3.59
C LYS A 125 -2.87 -9.50 4.01
N GLU A 126 -3.04 -9.68 5.31
CA GLU A 126 -4.25 -10.20 5.97
C GLU A 126 -5.04 -9.01 6.53
N ILE A 127 -6.22 -8.75 5.99
CA ILE A 127 -7.15 -7.74 6.49
C ILE A 127 -8.38 -8.43 7.06
N ARG A 128 -8.65 -8.20 8.34
CA ARG A 128 -9.85 -8.71 9.00
C ARG A 128 -11.01 -7.78 8.71
N LEU A 129 -12.12 -8.33 8.22
CA LEU A 129 -13.32 -7.53 8.04
C LEU A 129 -13.94 -7.22 9.39
N GLU A 130 -14.07 -5.93 9.68
CA GLU A 130 -14.87 -5.40 10.78
C GLU A 130 -16.25 -4.97 10.28
N LEU A 131 -17.18 -4.72 11.20
CA LEU A 131 -18.58 -4.34 10.92
C LEU A 131 -18.75 -2.91 10.32
N ASP A 132 -17.68 -2.32 9.80
CA ASP A 132 -17.64 -0.95 9.29
C ASP A 132 -17.64 -0.93 7.74
N ASP A 133 -18.77 -0.56 7.16
CA ASP A 133 -18.98 -0.45 5.71
C ASP A 133 -17.96 0.49 5.03
N SER A 134 -17.42 1.47 5.76
CA SER A 134 -16.41 2.39 5.23
C SER A 134 -15.05 1.72 5.07
N LYS A 135 -14.65 0.87 6.03
CA LYS A 135 -13.42 0.05 5.95
C LYS A 135 -13.49 -0.93 4.80
N LEU A 136 -14.63 -1.59 4.65
CA LEU A 136 -14.87 -2.52 3.57
C LEU A 136 -14.79 -1.83 2.20
N SER A 137 -15.48 -0.71 2.02
CA SER A 137 -15.41 0.09 0.79
C SER A 137 -13.99 0.52 0.46
N GLY A 138 -13.20 0.78 1.50
CA GLY A 138 -11.77 1.00 1.38
C GLY A 138 -11.03 -0.19 0.78
N ILE A 139 -11.13 -1.37 1.39
CA ILE A 139 -10.44 -2.58 0.91
C ILE A 139 -10.78 -2.87 -0.57
N ILE A 140 -12.03 -2.65 -0.97
CA ILE A 140 -12.48 -2.80 -2.36
C ILE A 140 -11.71 -1.87 -3.31
N MET A 141 -11.61 -0.61 -2.92
CA MET A 141 -10.91 0.40 -3.71
C MET A 141 -9.42 0.07 -3.79
N GLU A 142 -8.81 -0.41 -2.71
CA GLU A 142 -7.40 -0.83 -2.69
C GLU A 142 -7.15 -1.97 -3.69
N LEU A 143 -7.96 -3.03 -3.64
CA LEU A 143 -7.83 -4.17 -4.55
C LEU A 143 -8.05 -3.81 -6.02
N ASP A 144 -9.04 -2.95 -6.31
CA ASP A 144 -9.29 -2.47 -7.68
C ASP A 144 -8.11 -1.66 -8.21
N ILE A 145 -7.52 -0.81 -7.37
CA ILE A 145 -6.34 -0.02 -7.74
C ILE A 145 -5.14 -0.95 -7.98
N LEU A 146 -4.85 -1.87 -7.06
CA LEU A 146 -3.72 -2.80 -7.17
C LEU A 146 -3.80 -3.67 -8.44
N HIS A 147 -5.00 -4.10 -8.81
CA HIS A 147 -5.22 -4.84 -10.06
C HIS A 147 -4.90 -4.02 -11.31
N ARG A 148 -5.31 -2.75 -11.34
CA ARG A 148 -5.11 -1.87 -12.50
C ARG A 148 -3.70 -1.27 -12.57
N ALA A 149 -3.03 -1.10 -11.43
CA ALA A 149 -1.77 -0.39 -11.31
C ALA A 149 -0.54 -1.25 -11.67
N VAL A 150 -0.46 -1.67 -12.93
CA VAL A 150 0.67 -2.45 -13.44
C VAL A 150 1.72 -1.53 -14.04
N GLY A 151 2.76 -1.22 -13.27
CA GLY A 151 3.87 -0.35 -13.70
C GLY A 151 5.21 -0.74 -13.04
N PRO A 152 6.35 -0.29 -13.59
CA PRO A 152 7.67 -0.64 -13.05
C PRO A 152 7.91 -0.09 -11.64
N GLU A 153 7.35 1.09 -11.34
CA GLU A 153 7.46 1.77 -10.04
C GLU A 153 6.31 1.45 -9.07
N ILE A 154 5.49 0.44 -9.39
CA ILE A 154 4.36 0.00 -8.56
C ILE A 154 4.58 -1.45 -8.14
N VAL A 155 4.40 -1.76 -6.86
CA VAL A 155 4.50 -3.13 -6.34
C VAL A 155 3.50 -4.03 -7.05
N GLY A 156 4.00 -5.15 -7.60
CA GLY A 156 3.17 -6.07 -8.37
C GLY A 156 2.07 -6.73 -7.55
N PHE A 157 0.89 -6.88 -8.13
CA PHE A 157 -0.23 -7.62 -7.54
C PHE A 157 -0.33 -9.03 -8.15
N TYR A 158 -0.45 -10.06 -7.30
CA TYR A 158 -0.55 -11.45 -7.75
C TYR A 158 -1.97 -12.02 -7.64
N GLY A 159 -2.79 -11.54 -6.71
CA GLY A 159 -4.15 -12.01 -6.52
C GLY A 159 -4.66 -11.82 -5.10
N ALA A 160 -5.94 -12.07 -4.90
CA ALA A 160 -6.63 -11.98 -3.61
C ALA A 160 -7.56 -13.17 -3.41
N PHE A 161 -7.90 -13.47 -2.15
CA PHE A 161 -8.88 -14.48 -1.78
C PHE A 161 -9.55 -14.11 -0.45
N PHE A 162 -10.71 -14.71 -0.18
CA PHE A 162 -11.50 -14.45 1.02
C PHE A 162 -11.80 -15.74 1.77
N ILE A 163 -11.41 -15.81 3.05
CA ILE A 163 -11.60 -16.97 3.93
C ILE A 163 -11.87 -16.46 5.35
N GLU A 164 -12.86 -17.04 6.05
CA GLU A 164 -13.13 -16.77 7.48
C GLU A 164 -13.23 -15.28 7.83
N SER A 165 -13.97 -14.50 7.04
CA SER A 165 -14.13 -13.06 7.23
C SER A 165 -12.83 -12.25 7.12
N CYS A 166 -11.80 -12.82 6.51
CA CYS A 166 -10.52 -12.17 6.24
C CYS A 166 -10.28 -12.08 4.73
N VAL A 167 -9.92 -10.89 4.28
CA VAL A 167 -9.44 -10.64 2.93
C VAL A 167 -7.92 -10.80 2.94
N TYR A 168 -7.42 -11.64 2.04
CA TYR A 168 -6.00 -11.84 1.83
C TYR A 168 -5.65 -11.39 0.43
N TYR A 169 -4.52 -10.71 0.26
CA TYR A 169 -3.96 -10.48 -1.07
C TYR A 169 -2.45 -10.59 -1.07
N CYS A 170 -1.94 -11.12 -2.17
CA CYS A 170 -0.54 -11.39 -2.40
C CYS A 170 0.03 -10.35 -3.35
N MET A 171 1.14 -9.76 -2.95
CA MET A 171 1.88 -8.75 -3.69
C MET A 171 3.36 -9.16 -3.81
N GLU A 172 4.07 -8.46 -4.69
CA GLU A 172 5.50 -8.61 -4.88
C GLU A 172 6.26 -8.42 -3.56
N PHE A 173 7.12 -9.39 -3.24
CA PHE A 173 7.97 -9.30 -2.06
C PHE A 173 9.20 -8.45 -2.36
N MET A 174 9.30 -7.31 -1.66
CA MET A 174 10.42 -6.38 -1.76
C MET A 174 11.40 -6.66 -0.62
N ASP A 175 12.43 -7.45 -0.91
CA ASP A 175 13.30 -8.12 0.07
C ASP A 175 14.34 -7.23 0.78
N ALA A 176 14.34 -5.92 0.53
CA ALA A 176 15.03 -4.93 1.38
C ALA A 176 14.08 -4.25 2.38
N GLY A 177 12.76 -4.32 2.13
CA GLY A 177 11.72 -3.68 2.95
C GLY A 177 11.43 -2.25 2.52
N SER A 178 10.82 -1.48 3.42
CA SER A 178 10.46 -0.08 3.23
C SER A 178 11.63 0.87 3.48
N LEU A 179 11.62 2.05 2.84
CA LEU A 179 12.72 3.02 2.91
C LEU A 179 12.97 3.56 4.32
N ASP A 180 11.94 3.69 5.17
CA ASP A 180 12.10 4.10 6.57
C ASP A 180 13.05 3.18 7.36
N LYS A 181 13.11 1.90 6.99
CA LYS A 181 13.98 0.90 7.62
C LYS A 181 15.39 0.87 7.05
N LEU A 182 15.65 1.61 5.97
CA LEU A 182 16.96 1.70 5.31
C LEU A 182 17.69 3.01 5.64
N ASN A 183 17.12 3.81 6.54
CA ASN A 183 17.72 5.03 7.05
C ASN A 183 19.02 4.75 7.84
N GLY A 184 19.97 5.69 7.80
CA GLY A 184 21.15 5.69 8.67
C GLY A 184 22.49 5.32 8.01
N ALA A 185 22.49 4.67 6.84
CA ALA A 185 23.72 4.45 6.06
C ALA A 185 24.19 5.69 5.28
N GLY A 186 23.41 6.77 5.31
CA GLY A 186 23.55 7.90 4.38
C GLY A 186 22.99 7.55 3.00
N VAL A 187 22.50 8.56 2.29
CA VAL A 187 21.96 8.41 0.94
C VAL A 187 22.74 9.34 0.02
N PRO A 188 23.63 8.81 -0.84
CA PRO A 188 24.28 9.60 -1.87
C PRO A 188 23.26 10.28 -2.78
N GLU A 189 23.59 11.45 -3.32
CA GLU A 189 22.64 12.23 -4.13
C GLU A 189 22.12 11.48 -5.36
N ASP A 190 22.93 10.63 -5.99
CA ASP A 190 22.50 9.85 -7.15
C ASP A 190 21.55 8.71 -6.79
N VAL A 191 21.76 8.06 -5.65
CA VAL A 191 20.78 7.15 -5.04
C VAL A 191 19.49 7.91 -4.71
N LEU A 192 19.59 9.11 -4.13
CA LEU A 192 18.43 9.94 -3.81
C LEU A 192 17.64 10.32 -5.08
N ALA A 193 18.34 10.71 -6.16
CA ALA A 193 17.74 11.01 -7.46
C ALA A 193 17.03 9.78 -8.05
N ARG A 194 17.63 8.58 -7.93
CA ARG A 194 17.03 7.33 -8.40
C ARG A 194 15.74 6.98 -7.64
N ILE A 195 15.74 7.17 -6.32
CA ILE A 195 14.57 6.99 -5.46
C ILE A 195 13.49 8.02 -5.83
N ALA A 196 13.83 9.31 -5.83
CA ALA A 196 12.92 10.41 -6.16
C ALA A 196 12.29 10.23 -7.54
N GLY A 197 13.10 9.91 -8.56
CA GLY A 197 12.61 9.65 -9.90
C GLY A 197 11.66 8.46 -9.98
N SER A 198 11.92 7.39 -9.22
CA SER A 198 11.01 6.23 -9.18
C SER A 198 9.68 6.59 -8.51
N MET A 199 9.72 7.32 -7.39
CA MET A 199 8.50 7.79 -6.72
C MET A 199 7.67 8.71 -7.63
N VAL A 200 8.29 9.70 -8.28
CA VAL A 200 7.57 10.65 -9.16
C VAL A 200 6.98 9.94 -10.37
N ARG A 201 7.72 9.02 -11.00
CA ARG A 201 7.18 8.24 -12.13
C ARG A 201 6.01 7.36 -11.72
N GLY A 202 6.08 6.72 -10.56
CA GLY A 202 4.98 5.94 -10.00
C GLY A 202 3.74 6.81 -9.72
N LEU A 203 3.92 7.96 -9.07
CA LEU A 203 2.83 8.90 -8.79
C LEU A 203 2.21 9.49 -10.07
N LYS A 204 3.05 9.84 -11.05
CA LYS A 204 2.63 10.29 -12.38
C LYS A 204 1.81 9.22 -13.10
N PHE A 205 2.27 7.97 -13.10
CA PHE A 205 1.56 6.84 -13.69
C PHE A 205 0.17 6.65 -13.06
N LEU A 206 0.08 6.65 -11.73
CA LEU A 206 -1.20 6.54 -11.02
C LEU A 206 -2.17 7.65 -11.42
N LYS A 207 -1.66 8.89 -11.52
CA LYS A 207 -2.50 10.03 -11.85
C LYS A 207 -2.90 10.06 -13.33
N ASP A 208 -1.95 9.98 -14.24
CA ASP A 208 -2.18 10.24 -15.66
C ASP A 208 -2.93 9.08 -16.32
N GLU A 209 -2.50 7.84 -16.05
CA GLU A 209 -3.05 6.65 -16.70
C GLU A 209 -4.29 6.11 -15.98
N LEU A 210 -4.36 6.25 -14.65
CA LEU A 210 -5.41 5.61 -13.85
C LEU A 210 -6.35 6.59 -13.13
N GLN A 211 -6.05 7.90 -13.18
CA GLN A 211 -6.79 8.95 -12.48
C GLN A 211 -6.86 8.74 -10.96
N ILE A 212 -5.80 8.20 -10.37
CA ILE A 212 -5.66 7.91 -8.94
C ILE A 212 -4.70 8.91 -8.29
N ILE A 213 -5.03 9.31 -7.08
CA ILE A 213 -4.15 10.10 -6.19
C ILE A 213 -3.75 9.16 -5.04
N HIS A 214 -2.47 9.13 -4.67
CA HIS A 214 -1.95 8.19 -3.69
C HIS A 214 -2.44 8.50 -2.27
N ARG A 215 -2.40 9.79 -1.87
CA ARG A 215 -2.88 10.37 -0.60
C ARG A 215 -2.09 10.04 0.66
N ASP A 216 -1.12 9.14 0.58
CA ASP A 216 -0.35 8.62 1.73
C ASP A 216 1.11 8.33 1.32
N VAL A 217 1.75 9.29 0.66
CA VAL A 217 3.16 9.20 0.28
C VAL A 217 4.03 9.42 1.52
N LYS A 218 4.81 8.40 1.89
CA LYS A 218 5.74 8.42 3.02
C LYS A 218 6.75 7.28 2.89
N PRO A 219 7.94 7.34 3.51
CA PRO A 219 8.97 6.31 3.37
C PRO A 219 8.52 4.88 3.72
N THR A 220 7.53 4.71 4.61
CA THR A 220 6.96 3.39 4.94
C THR A 220 6.17 2.76 3.79
N ASN A 221 5.67 3.55 2.84
CA ASN A 221 4.93 3.12 1.66
C ASN A 221 5.78 3.08 0.37
N VAL A 222 7.11 3.19 0.52
CA VAL A 222 8.08 3.05 -0.58
C VAL A 222 8.97 1.86 -0.28
N LEU A 223 8.88 0.82 -1.11
CA LEU A 223 9.59 -0.44 -0.92
C LEU A 223 10.77 -0.55 -1.87
N VAL A 224 11.81 -1.24 -1.40
CA VAL A 224 13.02 -1.51 -2.16
C VAL A 224 13.34 -3.01 -2.11
N ASN A 225 13.93 -3.53 -3.18
CA ASN A 225 14.47 -4.88 -3.22
C ASN A 225 15.99 -4.89 -3.43
N LYS A 226 16.62 -6.04 -3.21
CA LYS A 226 18.08 -6.25 -3.35
C LYS A 226 18.58 -6.12 -4.78
N LYS A 227 17.67 -5.99 -5.77
CA LYS A 227 18.01 -5.64 -7.16
C LYS A 227 18.08 -4.13 -7.39
N GLY A 228 17.77 -3.32 -6.37
CA GLY A 228 17.77 -1.86 -6.44
C GLY A 228 16.50 -1.27 -7.05
N GLU A 229 15.43 -2.06 -7.20
CA GLU A 229 14.14 -1.55 -7.69
C GLU A 229 13.40 -0.84 -6.55
N VAL A 230 12.87 0.35 -6.84
CA VAL A 230 12.12 1.19 -5.90
C VAL A 230 10.67 1.26 -6.38
N LYS A 231 9.73 0.87 -5.52
CA LYS A 231 8.31 0.78 -5.89
C LYS A 231 7.41 1.31 -4.80
N LEU A 232 6.33 1.96 -5.20
CA LEU A 232 5.30 2.43 -4.28
C LEU A 232 4.33 1.28 -3.93
N CYS A 233 3.74 1.35 -2.74
CA CYS A 233 2.68 0.45 -2.28
C CYS A 233 1.59 1.20 -1.50
N ASP A 234 0.53 0.50 -1.09
CA ASP A 234 -0.53 1.00 -0.18
C ASP A 234 -1.21 2.31 -0.65
N PHE A 235 -1.76 2.29 -1.87
CA PHE A 235 -2.41 3.44 -2.51
C PHE A 235 -3.88 3.64 -2.11
N GLY A 236 -4.29 4.90 -1.96
CA GLY A 236 -5.63 5.32 -2.37
C GLY A 236 -6.79 4.98 -1.44
N VAL A 237 -6.57 4.59 -0.18
CA VAL A 237 -7.68 4.24 0.74
C VAL A 237 -7.45 4.70 2.17
N SER A 238 -6.21 4.66 2.65
CA SER A 238 -5.85 5.01 4.02
C SER A 238 -6.22 6.45 4.37
N GLY A 239 -6.05 7.42 3.48
CA GLY A 239 -6.28 8.84 3.79
C GLY A 239 -7.73 9.25 4.12
N GLN A 240 -8.75 8.45 3.75
CA GLN A 240 -10.15 8.71 4.17
C GLN A 240 -10.49 8.03 5.50
N LEU A 241 -9.85 6.91 5.81
CA LEU A 241 -10.09 6.10 7.01
C LEU A 241 -9.17 6.50 8.18
N GLU A 242 -7.95 6.97 7.92
CA GLU A 242 -7.01 7.53 8.89
C GLU A 242 -7.52 8.83 9.54
N LYS A 243 -8.51 9.51 8.92
CA LYS A 243 -9.23 10.67 9.49
C LYS A 243 -9.79 10.41 10.88
N SER A 244 -10.06 9.15 11.21
CA SER A 244 -10.61 8.73 12.50
C SER A 244 -9.52 8.49 13.57
N LEU A 245 -8.30 8.09 13.18
CA LEU A 245 -7.22 7.66 14.07
C LEU A 245 -6.18 8.75 14.35
N ALA A 246 -5.96 9.69 13.42
CA ALA A 246 -5.03 10.80 13.60
C ALA A 246 -5.42 11.76 14.74
N LYS A 247 -6.68 11.68 15.23
CA LYS A 247 -7.17 12.49 16.34
C LYS A 247 -6.63 12.08 17.72
N THR A 248 -5.99 10.91 17.88
CA THR A 248 -5.70 10.35 19.22
C THR A 248 -4.27 9.92 19.49
N ASN A 249 -3.37 9.90 18.49
CA ASN A 249 -2.02 9.34 18.69
C ASN A 249 -0.93 10.40 18.76
N ILE A 250 -0.40 10.59 19.96
CA ILE A 250 0.84 11.32 20.25
C ILE A 250 2.00 10.56 19.56
N GLY A 251 2.70 11.19 18.61
CA GLY A 251 3.88 10.62 17.95
C GLY A 251 3.75 10.26 16.47
N CYS A 252 2.59 10.50 15.83
CA CYS A 252 2.44 10.28 14.39
C CYS A 252 3.12 11.40 13.57
N GLN A 253 4.09 11.06 12.72
CA GLN A 253 4.71 12.00 11.78
C GLN A 253 3.73 12.34 10.67
N SER A 254 3.42 13.62 10.46
CA SER A 254 2.44 14.06 9.47
C SER A 254 3.09 14.54 8.16
N TYR A 255 2.97 13.74 7.11
CA TYR A 255 3.41 14.12 5.76
C TYR A 255 2.36 14.98 5.02
N MET A 256 1.33 15.47 5.71
CA MET A 256 0.21 16.18 5.08
C MET A 256 0.62 17.57 4.61
N ALA A 257 0.14 17.94 3.43
CA ALA A 257 0.34 19.26 2.88
C ALA A 257 -0.40 20.36 3.67
N PRO A 258 0.10 21.61 3.70
CA PRO A 258 -0.52 22.71 4.47
C PRO A 258 -1.99 22.95 4.13
N GLU A 259 -2.37 22.84 2.85
CA GLU A 259 -3.74 23.02 2.38
C GLU A 259 -4.69 21.92 2.88
N ARG A 260 -4.18 20.69 3.07
CA ARG A 260 -4.95 19.57 3.63
C ARG A 260 -5.24 19.83 5.10
N ILE A 261 -4.23 20.25 5.86
CA ILE A 261 -4.35 20.55 7.29
C ILE A 261 -5.35 21.70 7.51
N LYS A 262 -5.26 22.77 6.71
CA LYS A 262 -6.22 23.89 6.73
C LYS A 262 -7.63 23.43 6.34
N GLY A 263 -7.78 22.68 5.25
CA GLY A 263 -9.08 22.19 4.77
C GLY A 263 -9.79 21.28 5.78
N GLU A 264 -9.04 20.42 6.48
CA GLU A 264 -9.58 19.55 7.53
C GLU A 264 -10.11 20.33 8.72
N SER A 265 -9.42 21.40 9.15
CA SER A 265 -9.91 22.26 10.23
C SER A 265 -11.20 23.03 9.88
N GLN A 266 -11.51 23.16 8.59
CA GLN A 266 -12.68 23.88 8.07
C GLN A 266 -13.79 22.95 7.53
N ASN A 267 -13.69 21.62 7.72
CA ASN A 267 -14.61 20.62 7.16
C ASN A 267 -14.80 20.68 5.63
N ASN A 268 -13.83 21.23 4.89
CA ASN A 268 -13.87 21.31 3.44
C ASN A 268 -13.28 20.03 2.84
N LEU A 269 -14.13 19.09 2.40
CA LEU A 269 -13.73 17.79 1.83
C LEU A 269 -13.06 17.87 0.43
N GLY A 270 -12.99 19.07 -0.17
CA GLY A 270 -12.53 19.29 -1.55
C GLY A 270 -11.03 19.52 -1.74
N THR A 271 -10.19 19.41 -0.70
CA THR A 271 -8.77 19.82 -0.75
C THR A 271 -7.78 18.72 -1.15
N TYR A 272 -8.25 17.54 -1.59
CA TYR A 272 -7.34 16.49 -2.08
C TYR A 272 -6.95 16.76 -3.53
N SER A 273 -5.75 17.29 -3.73
CA SER A 273 -5.15 17.48 -5.04
C SER A 273 -3.90 16.61 -5.20
N VAL A 274 -3.50 16.44 -6.46
CA VAL A 274 -2.20 15.87 -6.84
C VAL A 274 -1.05 16.64 -6.19
N SER A 275 -1.18 17.96 -6.03
CA SER A 275 -0.15 18.78 -5.38
C SER A 275 0.07 18.37 -3.93
N SER A 276 -0.92 17.83 -3.21
CA SER A 276 -0.69 17.33 -1.86
C SER A 276 0.24 16.11 -1.80
N ASP A 277 0.18 15.21 -2.79
CA ASP A 277 1.13 14.08 -2.89
C ASP A 277 2.56 14.57 -3.18
N VAL A 278 2.69 15.66 -3.95
CA VAL A 278 3.99 16.31 -4.23
C VAL A 278 4.63 16.87 -2.96
N TRP A 279 3.85 17.46 -2.06
CA TRP A 279 4.37 17.90 -0.76
C TRP A 279 4.87 16.71 0.07
N SER A 280 4.05 15.67 0.18
CA SER A 280 4.39 14.46 0.92
C SER A 280 5.65 13.78 0.35
N LEU A 281 5.82 13.79 -0.97
CA LEU A 281 7.05 13.39 -1.66
C LEU A 281 8.25 14.23 -1.21
N GLY A 282 8.15 15.57 -1.20
CA GLY A 282 9.22 16.46 -0.77
C GLY A 282 9.70 16.15 0.66
N LEU A 283 8.77 15.99 1.61
CA LEU A 283 9.09 15.61 2.98
C LEU A 283 9.74 14.22 3.07
N SER A 284 9.24 13.26 2.29
CA SER A 284 9.80 11.90 2.24
C SER A 284 11.25 11.91 1.74
N ILE A 285 11.54 12.67 0.69
CA ILE A 285 12.89 12.78 0.13
C ILE A 285 13.86 13.42 1.12
N ILE A 286 13.43 14.45 1.85
CA ILE A 286 14.26 15.01 2.93
C ILE A 286 14.51 13.97 4.01
N GLU A 287 13.48 13.29 4.50
CA GLU A 287 13.64 12.27 5.54
C GLU A 287 14.61 11.17 5.15
N ILE A 288 14.49 10.64 3.92
CA ILE A 288 15.40 9.64 3.36
C ILE A 288 16.84 10.20 3.31
N ALA A 289 17.00 11.44 2.83
CA ALA A 289 18.28 12.11 2.71
C ALA A 289 18.99 12.36 4.05
N ILE A 290 18.22 12.71 5.09
CA ILE A 290 18.78 13.09 6.40
C ILE A 290 18.75 11.96 7.43
N GLY A 291 18.03 10.88 7.15
CA GLY A 291 17.88 9.68 7.99
C GLY A 291 16.92 9.83 9.17
N HIS A 292 16.17 10.93 9.25
CA HIS A 292 15.18 11.21 10.29
C HIS A 292 14.14 12.21 9.78
N TYR A 293 12.97 12.26 10.40
CA TYR A 293 11.87 13.12 9.96
C TYR A 293 12.20 14.62 10.16
N PRO A 294 11.95 15.51 9.18
CA PRO A 294 12.38 16.91 9.22
C PRO A 294 11.67 17.80 10.25
N TYR A 295 10.59 17.32 10.88
CA TYR A 295 9.96 17.99 12.02
C TYR A 295 10.05 17.11 13.27
N PRO A 296 11.24 17.02 13.89
CA PRO A 296 11.51 16.06 14.95
C PRO A 296 10.76 16.41 16.25
N PRO A 297 10.33 15.41 17.04
CA PRO A 297 9.54 15.63 18.26
C PRO A 297 10.30 16.42 19.34
N GLU A 298 11.62 16.42 19.31
CA GLU A 298 12.49 17.21 20.19
C GLU A 298 12.29 18.72 19.97
N THR A 299 11.96 19.12 18.73
CA THR A 299 11.63 20.51 18.38
C THR A 299 10.12 20.76 18.48
N TYR A 300 9.31 19.76 18.12
CA TYR A 300 7.85 19.87 18.06
C TYR A 300 7.19 18.93 19.06
N SER A 301 6.97 19.44 20.28
CA SER A 301 6.54 18.67 21.45
C SER A 301 5.22 17.90 21.31
N ASN A 302 4.39 18.21 20.32
CA ASN A 302 3.16 17.49 20.02
C ASN A 302 2.74 17.66 18.56
N VAL A 303 1.78 16.84 18.13
CA VAL A 303 1.23 16.83 16.76
C VAL A 303 0.72 18.22 16.34
N PHE A 304 0.08 18.98 17.24
CA PHE A 304 -0.42 20.30 16.91
C PHE A 304 0.71 21.31 16.63
N ALA A 305 1.80 21.26 17.40
CA ALA A 305 2.99 22.08 17.14
C ALA A 305 3.63 21.72 15.79
N GLN A 306 3.71 20.43 15.46
CA GLN A 306 4.19 19.95 14.16
C GLN A 306 3.31 20.45 13.00
N LEU A 307 1.98 20.29 13.11
CA LEU A 307 1.03 20.78 12.10
C LEU A 307 1.10 22.30 11.95
N THR A 308 1.27 23.03 13.05
CA THR A 308 1.45 24.49 13.03
C THR A 308 2.73 24.88 12.27
N ALA A 309 3.83 24.14 12.47
CA ALA A 309 5.08 24.38 11.77
C ALA A 309 4.96 24.10 10.26
N ILE A 310 4.28 23.01 9.88
CA ILE A 310 3.98 22.71 8.47
C ILE A 310 3.17 23.84 7.83
N VAL A 311 2.19 24.38 8.55
CA VAL A 311 1.24 25.36 8.01
C VAL A 311 1.80 26.78 7.96
N HIS A 312 2.58 27.18 8.96
CA HIS A 312 2.99 28.57 9.18
C HIS A 312 4.51 28.78 9.18
N GLY A 313 5.31 27.74 9.38
CA GLY A 313 6.76 27.81 9.35
C GLY A 313 7.31 27.83 7.92
N ASP A 314 8.63 27.98 7.84
CA ASP A 314 9.35 27.76 6.60
C ASP A 314 9.46 26.25 6.33
N PRO A 315 9.33 25.81 5.07
CA PRO A 315 9.48 24.41 4.72
C PRO A 315 10.92 23.94 4.99
N PRO A 316 11.13 22.68 5.36
CA PRO A 316 12.47 22.12 5.52
C PRO A 316 13.18 22.08 4.18
N GLU A 317 14.51 22.16 4.22
CA GLU A 317 15.37 22.13 3.05
C GLU A 317 16.32 20.92 3.11
N LEU A 318 16.83 20.51 1.95
CA LEU A 318 17.93 19.54 1.93
C LEU A 318 19.22 20.21 2.46
N PRO A 319 19.95 19.57 3.39
CA PRO A 319 21.11 20.17 4.04
C PRO A 319 22.31 20.29 3.10
N GLU A 320 22.77 21.53 2.85
CA GLU A 320 23.97 21.80 2.04
C GLU A 320 25.22 21.15 2.65
N GLU A 321 25.31 21.09 3.98
CA GLU A 321 26.44 20.51 4.71
C GLU A 321 26.59 19.00 4.50
N LYS A 322 25.55 18.32 3.99
CA LYS A 322 25.63 16.90 3.59
C LYS A 322 26.05 16.69 2.13
N GLY A 323 26.34 17.77 1.40
CA GLY A 323 26.86 17.72 0.04
C GLY A 323 25.80 17.57 -1.05
N TYR A 324 24.53 17.88 -0.76
CA TYR A 324 23.45 17.91 -1.75
C TYR A 324 23.56 19.16 -2.64
N SER A 325 23.52 18.95 -3.96
CA SER A 325 23.64 19.99 -4.98
C SER A 325 22.56 21.06 -4.90
N GLU A 326 22.83 22.22 -5.52
CA GLU A 326 21.79 23.25 -5.72
C GLU A 326 20.59 22.70 -6.48
N GLU A 327 20.81 21.87 -7.51
CA GLU A 327 19.71 21.29 -8.29
C GLU A 327 18.83 20.32 -7.47
N SER A 328 19.41 19.51 -6.58
CA SER A 328 18.63 18.63 -5.71
C SER A 328 17.83 19.42 -4.66
N ARG A 329 18.43 20.48 -4.11
CA ARG A 329 17.77 21.40 -3.17
C ARG A 329 16.62 22.16 -3.84
N GLU A 330 16.83 22.68 -5.03
CA GLU A 330 15.80 23.34 -5.85
C GLU A 330 14.63 22.38 -6.14
N TRP A 331 14.93 21.14 -6.55
CA TRP A 331 13.92 20.13 -6.82
C TRP A 331 13.03 19.84 -5.59
N VAL A 332 13.64 19.73 -4.41
CA VAL A 332 12.90 19.55 -3.15
C VAL A 332 12.11 20.81 -2.78
N ALA A 333 12.66 22.01 -2.97
CA ALA A 333 11.96 23.26 -2.74
C ALA A 333 10.71 23.40 -3.63
N MET A 334 10.79 23.00 -4.89
CA MET A 334 9.65 22.92 -5.81
C MET A 334 8.53 21.99 -5.31
N CYS A 335 8.90 20.92 -4.60
CA CYS A 335 7.94 20.01 -3.98
C CYS A 335 7.27 20.63 -2.74
N LEU A 336 8.01 21.46 -1.99
CA LEU A 336 7.60 22.04 -0.71
C LEU A 336 7.11 23.50 -0.84
N GLU A 337 6.73 23.92 -2.04
CA GLU A 337 6.03 25.18 -2.24
C GLU A 337 4.68 25.13 -1.48
N ARG A 338 4.44 26.13 -0.63
CA ARG A 338 3.29 26.18 0.28
C ARG A 338 1.99 26.43 -0.48
N ILE A 339 2.05 27.21 -1.56
CA ILE A 339 0.88 27.50 -2.40
C ILE A 339 0.67 26.31 -3.36
N PRO A 340 -0.44 25.55 -3.23
CA PRO A 340 -0.64 24.32 -4.00
C PRO A 340 -0.66 24.53 -5.52
N GLU A 341 -1.08 25.72 -5.97
CA GLU A 341 -1.14 26.10 -7.38
C GLU A 341 0.22 26.49 -7.97
N SER A 342 1.16 26.91 -7.12
CA SER A 342 2.55 27.22 -7.50
C SER A 342 3.48 26.01 -7.32
N ARG A 343 3.02 24.97 -6.61
CA ARG A 343 3.77 23.73 -6.37
C ARG A 343 3.90 22.94 -7.66
N ALA A 344 5.09 22.40 -7.89
CA ALA A 344 5.42 21.72 -9.12
C ALA A 344 4.49 20.53 -9.40
N THR A 345 4.15 20.36 -10.67
CA THR A 345 3.48 19.18 -11.21
C THR A 345 4.47 18.01 -11.33
N TYR A 346 3.95 16.79 -11.43
CA TYR A 346 4.80 15.62 -11.68
C TYR A 346 5.62 15.74 -12.97
N GLN A 347 5.08 16.41 -14.00
CA GLN A 347 5.79 16.60 -15.25
C GLN A 347 7.00 17.53 -15.06
N GLU A 348 6.81 18.67 -14.40
CA GLU A 348 7.91 19.60 -14.10
C GLU A 348 9.00 18.94 -13.23
N LEU A 349 8.60 18.10 -12.26
CA LEU A 349 9.55 17.36 -11.44
C LEU A 349 10.37 16.34 -12.25
N VAL A 350 9.74 15.61 -13.18
CA VAL A 350 10.42 14.65 -14.07
C VAL A 350 11.39 15.36 -15.01
N ASP A 351 11.01 16.52 -15.52
CA ASP A 351 11.79 17.29 -16.49
C ASP A 351 12.90 18.13 -15.83
N HIS A 352 12.94 18.20 -14.50
CA HIS A 352 13.94 18.95 -13.77
C HIS A 352 15.36 18.36 -13.94
N PRO A 353 16.42 19.20 -14.05
CA PRO A 353 17.79 18.74 -14.23
C PRO A 353 18.26 17.68 -13.22
N PHE A 354 17.79 17.76 -11.97
CA PHE A 354 18.07 16.76 -10.92
C PHE A 354 17.73 15.33 -11.37
N LEU A 355 16.56 15.12 -11.98
CA LEU A 355 16.13 13.79 -12.44
C LEU A 355 16.58 13.49 -13.87
N VAL A 356 16.62 14.49 -14.74
CA VAL A 356 17.10 14.28 -16.13
C VAL A 356 18.55 13.81 -16.17
N LYS A 357 19.42 14.33 -15.30
CA LYS A 357 20.83 13.88 -15.19
C LYS A 357 20.98 12.45 -14.63
N ASP A 358 19.98 11.95 -13.89
CA ASP A 358 19.97 10.55 -13.43
C ASP A 358 19.59 9.57 -14.57
N VAL A 359 18.86 10.03 -15.58
CA VAL A 359 18.48 9.18 -16.73
C VAL A 359 19.72 8.67 -17.45
N GLY A 360 19.93 7.35 -17.41
CA GLY A 360 21.08 6.70 -18.03
C GLY A 360 22.38 6.76 -17.21
N ARG A 361 22.37 7.42 -16.04
CA ARG A 361 23.46 7.34 -15.07
C ARG A 361 23.53 5.91 -14.51
N ASP A 362 24.75 5.40 -14.41
CA ASP A 362 25.03 4.16 -13.68
C ASP A 362 25.05 4.50 -12.19
N VAL A 363 24.06 3.98 -11.46
CA VAL A 363 23.89 4.22 -10.02
C VAL A 363 23.89 2.86 -9.34
N ASP A 364 24.82 2.67 -8.40
CA ASP A 364 24.96 1.41 -7.67
C ASP A 364 23.89 1.28 -6.57
N MET A 365 22.63 1.14 -7.00
CA MET A 365 21.50 0.91 -6.10
C MET A 365 21.65 -0.40 -5.33
N VAL A 366 22.24 -1.42 -5.95
CA VAL A 366 22.43 -2.73 -5.32
C VAL A 366 23.42 -2.62 -4.16
N GLY A 367 24.58 -2.00 -4.39
CA GLY A 367 25.59 -1.78 -3.35
C GLY A 367 25.10 -0.88 -2.22
N TRP A 368 24.33 0.17 -2.56
CA TRP A 368 23.68 1.01 -1.54
C TRP A 368 22.68 0.20 -0.69
N VAL A 369 21.79 -0.58 -1.31
CA VAL A 369 20.82 -1.42 -0.59
C VAL A 369 21.52 -2.42 0.33
N GLN A 370 22.59 -3.08 -0.15
CA GLN A 370 23.37 -4.00 0.66
C GLN A 370 23.99 -3.32 1.89
N THR A 371 24.54 -2.12 1.70
CA THR A 371 25.12 -1.31 2.78
C THR A 371 24.06 -0.91 3.80
N ALA A 372 22.89 -0.45 3.33
CA ALA A 372 21.78 -0.05 4.19
C ALA A 372 21.22 -1.23 5.00
N ILE A 373 21.06 -2.41 4.39
CA ILE A 373 20.64 -3.63 5.10
C ILE A 373 21.66 -4.02 6.16
N ALA A 374 22.96 -4.03 5.84
CA ALA A 374 24.00 -4.37 6.79
C ALA A 374 24.07 -3.37 7.96
N HIS A 375 23.83 -2.08 7.70
CA HIS A 375 23.74 -1.05 8.74
C HIS A 375 22.56 -1.34 9.69
N ARG A 376 21.37 -1.62 9.15
CA ARG A 376 20.19 -2.00 9.91
C ARG A 376 20.44 -3.22 10.80
N GLU A 377 21.02 -4.28 10.25
CA GLU A 377 21.31 -5.51 10.99
C GLU A 377 22.27 -5.28 12.16
N LYS A 378 23.31 -4.46 11.96
CA LYS A 378 24.23 -4.04 13.03
C LYS A 378 23.52 -3.23 14.11
N ALA A 379 22.67 -2.28 13.73
CA ALA A 379 21.90 -1.47 14.68
C ALA A 379 20.93 -2.34 15.51
N THR A 380 20.24 -3.30 14.87
CA THR A 380 19.37 -4.25 15.56
C THR A 380 20.17 -5.14 16.53
N ALA A 381 21.32 -5.65 16.12
CA ALA A 381 22.19 -6.46 16.99
C ALA A 381 22.68 -5.69 18.21
N ALA A 382 23.11 -4.43 18.03
CA ALA A 382 23.55 -3.57 19.13
C ALA A 382 22.43 -3.28 20.14
N LEU A 383 21.19 -3.09 19.67
CA LEU A 383 20.03 -2.90 20.55
C LEU A 383 19.74 -4.13 21.40
N ILE A 384 19.84 -5.33 20.82
CA ILE A 384 19.64 -6.60 21.54
C ILE A 384 20.70 -6.77 22.63
N ASP A 385 21.96 -6.48 22.32
CA ASP A 385 23.09 -6.60 23.27
C ASP A 385 23.03 -5.56 24.40
N SER A 386 22.40 -4.40 24.15
CA SER A 386 22.23 -3.32 25.14
C SER A 386 21.10 -3.54 26.15
N GLN A 387 20.24 -4.56 25.98
CA GLN A 387 19.19 -4.84 26.95
C GLN A 387 19.78 -5.49 28.20
N PRO A 388 19.63 -4.90 29.40
CA PRO A 388 20.13 -5.52 30.61
C PRO A 388 19.43 -6.87 30.79
N HIS A 389 20.20 -7.95 30.93
CA HIS A 389 19.68 -9.23 31.37
C HIS A 389 19.01 -9.03 32.73
N SER A 390 17.69 -8.91 32.75
CA SER A 390 16.89 -9.00 33.97
C SER A 390 16.96 -10.46 34.44
N VAL A 391 17.89 -10.72 35.36
CA VAL A 391 17.97 -11.94 36.16
C VAL A 391 16.92 -11.91 37.26
#